data_AF-A0A7Y5ETX2-F1
#
_entry.id   AF-A0A7Y5ETX2-F1
#
_cell.length_a   1.000
_cell.length_b   1.000
_cell.length_c   1.000
_cell.angle_alpha   90.00
_cell.angle_beta   90.00
_cell.angle_gamma   90.00
#
_symmetry.space_group_name_H-M   'P 1'
#
loop_
_entity.id
_entity.type
_entity.pdbx_description
1 polymer ?
#
loop_
_entity_poly.entity_id
_entity_poly.type
_entity_poly.pdbx_seq_one_letter_code
_entity_poly.pdbx_strand_id
1 'polypeptide(L)'
;MDPKLNAGYQDLVSQFAGREVRIHFVDEPPEAQSLATYGRTLKAVARTRHRLARSPGFLIAKPEIADRLFHAPKTRTERGRRLWAASRIALTHVLAPYLKNETQAWAEAVMVSLAHCPGKGVATAIRVSRGDAPRLAGIGVDIEPELRTVSRKVLERIRTDDDRFGPLNSLEVWVAKEACAKASPRPLNLSEIALKAYAGSNRLIVQAFAPSIDFRVLLLEVPHYVVALALSYPSHPYAVVSGD
;
A
#
# COMPACT_ATOMS: atom_id res chain seq x y z
N MET A 1 -19.99 20.85 15.15
CA MET A 1 -18.51 20.74 15.13
C MET A 1 -18.18 19.31 15.49
N ASP A 2 -17.70 18.54 14.52
CA ASP A 2 -17.56 17.08 14.63
C ASP A 2 -16.24 16.73 15.38
N PRO A 3 -16.30 16.09 16.56
CA PRO A 3 -15.14 15.88 17.40
C PRO A 3 -14.41 14.58 17.02
N LYS A 4 -13.87 14.45 15.79
CA LYS A 4 -13.04 13.28 15.39
C LYS A 4 -11.93 13.54 14.34
N LEU A 5 -11.37 14.75 14.24
CA LEU A 5 -10.29 15.03 13.26
C LEU A 5 -8.96 15.53 13.83
N ASN A 6 -8.74 15.51 15.16
CA ASN A 6 -7.58 16.16 15.77
C ASN A 6 -6.72 15.29 16.72
N ALA A 7 -6.65 13.98 16.51
CA ALA A 7 -5.63 13.16 17.16
C ALA A 7 -4.99 12.18 16.16
N GLY A 8 -3.70 12.40 15.86
CA GLY A 8 -2.80 11.37 15.34
C GLY A 8 -3.18 10.74 13.98
N TYR A 9 -2.79 11.37 12.88
CA TYR A 9 -2.70 10.75 11.55
C TYR A 9 -1.63 9.63 11.46
N GLN A 10 -1.23 9.07 12.60
CA GLN A 10 -0.20 8.04 12.69
C GLN A 10 -0.80 6.66 12.40
N ASP A 11 -2.04 6.37 12.82
CA ASP A 11 -2.71 5.11 12.53
C ASP A 11 -4.10 5.38 11.94
N LEU A 12 -4.30 5.04 10.66
CA LEU A 12 -5.67 4.92 10.13
C LEU A 12 -6.05 3.45 10.16
N VAL A 13 -7.15 3.16 10.84
CA VAL A 13 -7.88 1.91 10.66
C VAL A 13 -9.03 2.20 9.74
N SER A 14 -8.91 1.76 8.49
CA SER A 14 -10.01 1.83 7.53
C SER A 14 -10.74 0.50 7.51
N GLN A 15 -12.07 0.52 7.64
CA GLN A 15 -12.89 -0.56 7.12
C GLN A 15 -12.87 -0.44 5.60
N PHE A 16 -12.00 -1.21 4.96
CA PHE A 16 -11.89 -1.21 3.51
C PHE A 16 -12.34 -2.55 2.95
N ALA A 17 -13.41 -2.52 2.15
CA ALA A 17 -14.09 -3.72 1.67
C ALA A 17 -14.46 -4.70 2.80
N GLY A 18 -14.89 -4.18 3.96
CA GLY A 18 -15.27 -4.97 5.14
C GLY A 18 -14.11 -5.57 5.94
N ARG A 19 -12.87 -5.09 5.72
CA ARG A 19 -11.66 -5.58 6.40
C ARG A 19 -10.96 -4.46 7.15
N GLU A 20 -10.35 -4.81 8.28
CA GLU A 20 -9.46 -3.90 9.02
C GLU A 20 -8.14 -3.74 8.25
N VAL A 21 -7.92 -2.56 7.66
CA VAL A 21 -6.64 -2.20 7.05
C VAL A 21 -5.94 -1.20 7.96
N ARG A 22 -4.71 -1.54 8.37
CA ARG A 22 -3.83 -0.65 9.11
C ARG A 22 -2.92 0.08 8.15
N ILE A 23 -2.78 1.38 8.32
CA ILE A 23 -1.82 2.20 7.59
C ILE A 23 -1.10 3.12 8.58
N HIS A 24 0.21 3.24 8.42
CA HIS A 24 1.06 4.05 9.27
C HIS A 24 1.95 4.96 8.44
N PHE A 25 2.08 6.21 8.87
CA PHE A 25 2.90 7.24 8.23
C PHE A 25 4.07 7.62 9.14
N VAL A 26 5.23 7.82 8.53
CA VAL A 26 6.45 8.26 9.22
C VAL A 26 7.09 9.36 8.42
N ASP A 27 7.37 10.49 9.05
CA ASP A 27 8.10 11.57 8.41
C ASP A 27 9.53 11.16 8.10
N GLU A 28 10.09 11.72 7.03
CA GLU A 28 11.48 11.49 6.67
C GLU A 28 12.39 11.94 7.83
N PRO A 29 13.22 11.05 8.41
CA PRO A 29 14.09 11.40 9.54
C PRO A 29 14.96 12.61 9.20
N PRO A 30 15.29 13.51 10.13
CA PRO A 30 16.18 14.63 9.86
C PRO A 30 17.56 14.18 9.36
N GLU A 31 18.21 15.02 8.56
CA GLU A 31 19.54 14.75 7.99
C GLU A 31 20.57 14.42 9.07
N ALA A 32 20.63 15.25 10.11
CA ALA A 32 21.52 15.08 11.26
C ALA A 32 21.36 13.71 11.97
N GLN A 33 20.23 13.02 11.78
CA GLN A 33 19.93 11.72 12.38
C GLN A 33 19.91 10.56 11.38
N SER A 34 20.26 10.81 10.11
CA SER A 34 20.14 9.86 8.99
C SER A 34 20.84 8.53 9.29
N LEU A 35 22.13 8.54 9.62
CA LEU A 35 22.93 7.34 9.86
C LEU A 35 22.47 6.57 11.10
N ALA A 36 22.24 7.26 12.22
CA ALA A 36 21.81 6.65 13.46
C ALA A 36 20.42 6.00 13.32
N THR A 37 19.48 6.70 12.69
CA THR A 37 18.13 6.20 12.44
C THR A 37 18.17 5.02 11.46
N TYR A 38 18.92 5.13 10.36
CA TYR A 38 19.11 4.02 9.43
C TYR A 38 19.68 2.76 10.12
N GLY A 39 20.72 2.90 10.94
CA GLY A 39 21.29 1.78 11.70
C GLY A 39 20.31 1.14 12.69
N ARG A 40 19.50 1.95 13.38
CA ARG A 40 18.42 1.44 14.27
C ARG A 40 17.33 0.73 13.46
N THR A 41 16.93 1.29 12.32
CA THR A 41 15.93 0.71 11.44
C THR A 41 16.39 -0.64 10.88
N LEU A 42 17.65 -0.78 10.46
CA LEU A 42 18.22 -2.06 10.03
C LEU A 42 18.06 -3.14 11.12
N LYS A 43 18.42 -2.81 12.37
CA LYS A 43 18.27 -3.73 13.50
C LYS A 43 16.80 -4.08 13.77
N ALA A 44 15.91 -3.10 13.71
CA ALA A 44 14.47 -3.31 13.91
C ALA A 44 13.86 -4.21 12.83
N VAL A 45 14.15 -3.92 11.56
CA VAL A 45 13.71 -4.69 10.38
C VAL A 45 14.23 -6.13 10.44
N ALA A 46 15.51 -6.33 10.79
CA ALA A 46 16.09 -7.66 10.96
C ALA A 46 15.39 -8.46 12.08
N ARG A 47 15.13 -7.82 13.23
CA ARG A 47 14.37 -8.45 14.33
C ARG A 47 12.95 -8.80 13.92
N THR A 48 12.26 -7.89 13.22
CA THR A 48 10.92 -8.13 12.68
C THR A 48 10.92 -9.35 11.76
N ARG A 49 11.81 -9.39 10.77
CA ARG A 49 11.93 -10.55 9.85
C ARG A 49 12.18 -11.86 10.61
N HIS A 50 13.09 -11.83 11.57
CA HIS A 50 13.43 -13.01 12.38
C HIS A 50 12.23 -13.53 13.18
N ARG A 51 11.42 -12.63 13.76
CA ARG A 51 10.18 -13.00 14.45
C ARG A 51 9.17 -13.59 13.48
N LEU A 52 8.97 -12.96 12.32
CA LEU A 52 8.05 -13.47 11.29
C LEU A 52 8.41 -14.88 10.82
N ALA A 53 9.70 -15.15 10.60
CA ALA A 53 10.17 -16.48 10.20
C ALA A 53 9.91 -17.58 11.26
N ARG A 54 9.67 -17.18 12.51
CA ARG A 54 9.39 -18.07 13.65
C ARG A 54 7.92 -18.13 14.04
N SER A 55 7.07 -17.27 13.48
CA SER A 55 5.63 -17.22 13.78
C SER A 55 4.88 -18.23 12.91
N PRO A 56 4.41 -19.37 13.46
CA PRO A 56 3.69 -20.37 12.69
C PRO A 56 2.40 -19.76 12.15
N GLY A 57 2.21 -19.81 10.83
CA GLY A 57 1.01 -19.28 10.17
C GLY A 57 1.18 -17.89 9.55
N PHE A 58 2.23 -17.14 9.88
CA PHE A 58 2.48 -15.85 9.23
C PHE A 58 3.03 -16.05 7.81
N LEU A 59 2.25 -15.65 6.81
CA LEU A 59 2.65 -15.67 5.41
C LEU A 59 2.61 -14.25 4.83
N ILE A 60 3.71 -13.81 4.21
CA ILE A 60 3.70 -12.64 3.32
C ILE A 60 3.28 -13.15 1.95
N ALA A 61 2.13 -12.69 1.46
CA ALA A 61 1.51 -13.21 0.24
C ALA A 61 2.35 -13.09 -1.04
N LYS A 62 3.41 -12.26 -1.05
CA LYS A 62 4.34 -12.14 -2.18
C LYS A 62 5.77 -12.44 -1.71
N PRO A 63 6.25 -13.68 -1.84
CA PRO A 63 7.59 -14.09 -1.40
C PRO A 63 8.72 -13.25 -2.00
N GLU A 64 8.59 -12.89 -3.28
CA GLU A 64 9.55 -12.04 -4.00
C GLU A 64 9.65 -10.62 -3.44
N ILE A 65 8.56 -10.12 -2.86
CA ILE A 65 8.51 -8.82 -2.19
C ILE A 65 9.06 -8.94 -0.76
N ALA A 66 8.83 -10.07 -0.08
CA ALA A 66 9.30 -10.30 1.28
C ALA A 66 10.81 -10.00 1.42
N ASP A 67 11.64 -10.48 0.49
CA ASP A 67 13.06 -10.14 0.52
C ASP A 67 13.30 -8.64 0.31
N ARG A 68 12.64 -7.98 -0.64
CA ARG A 68 12.83 -6.54 -0.88
C ARG A 68 12.34 -5.65 0.27
N LEU A 69 11.39 -6.11 1.08
CA LEU A 69 10.89 -5.36 2.23
C LEU A 69 11.97 -5.22 3.31
N PHE A 70 12.70 -6.30 3.60
CA PHE A 70 13.62 -6.38 4.74
C PHE A 70 15.10 -6.17 4.38
N HIS A 71 15.46 -6.19 3.10
CA HIS A 71 16.83 -5.91 2.69
C HIS A 71 17.03 -4.43 2.37
N ALA A 72 18.15 -3.90 2.85
CA ALA A 72 18.52 -2.53 2.58
C ALA A 72 19.04 -2.40 1.14
N PRO A 73 18.65 -1.36 0.39
CA PRO A 73 19.16 -1.13 -0.95
C PRO A 73 20.66 -0.83 -0.87
N LYS A 74 21.39 -1.21 -1.92
CA LYS A 74 22.83 -0.87 -2.05
C LYS A 74 23.07 0.64 -2.19
N THR A 75 22.02 1.44 -2.43
CA THR A 75 22.09 2.89 -2.63
C THR A 75 22.62 3.60 -1.38
N ARG A 76 23.67 4.40 -1.57
CA ARG A 76 24.46 5.04 -0.51
C ARG A 76 24.15 6.53 -0.30
N THR A 77 23.16 7.10 -0.98
CA THR A 77 22.82 8.53 -0.78
C THR A 77 22.15 8.73 0.58
N GLU A 78 22.40 9.87 1.20
CA GLU A 78 21.82 10.24 2.48
C GLU A 78 20.29 10.29 2.42
N ARG A 79 19.75 10.99 1.44
CA ARG A 79 18.30 11.04 1.20
C ARG A 79 17.71 9.65 0.96
N GLY A 80 18.39 8.79 0.20
CA GLY A 80 17.97 7.41 -0.02
C GLY A 80 17.86 6.60 1.27
N ARG A 81 18.83 6.75 2.19
CA ARG A 81 18.77 6.12 3.52
C ARG A 81 17.59 6.62 4.35
N ARG A 82 17.34 7.93 4.34
CA ARG A 82 16.25 8.56 5.10
C ARG A 82 14.87 8.09 4.61
N LEU A 83 14.64 8.12 3.30
CA LEU A 83 13.39 7.64 2.69
C LEU A 83 13.17 6.14 2.90
N TRP A 84 14.24 5.35 2.74
CA TRP A 84 14.19 3.92 3.06
C TRP A 84 13.82 3.71 4.53
N ALA A 85 14.48 4.42 5.46
CA ALA A 85 14.22 4.29 6.88
C ALA A 85 12.77 4.65 7.24
N ALA A 86 12.23 5.76 6.72
CA ALA A 86 10.84 6.19 6.97
C ALA A 86 9.82 5.07 6.64
N SER A 87 9.88 4.54 5.42
CA SER A 87 8.97 3.45 5.00
C SER A 87 9.12 2.16 5.82
N ARG A 88 10.32 1.86 6.32
CA ARG A 88 10.58 0.65 7.13
C ARG A 88 10.21 0.82 8.60
N ILE A 89 10.34 2.02 9.15
CA ILE A 89 9.79 2.33 10.48
C ILE A 89 8.27 2.14 10.43
N ALA A 90 7.61 2.68 9.41
CA ALA A 90 6.17 2.48 9.18
C ALA A 90 5.82 0.98 9.09
N LEU A 91 6.60 0.20 8.33
CA LEU A 91 6.43 -1.25 8.23
C LEU A 91 6.49 -1.95 9.60
N THR A 92 7.48 -1.60 10.42
CA THR A 92 7.60 -2.21 11.76
C THR A 92 6.42 -1.87 12.67
N HIS A 93 5.85 -0.68 12.54
CA HIS A 93 4.68 -0.26 13.32
C HIS A 93 3.42 -0.99 12.89
N VAL A 94 3.13 -1.09 11.59
CA VAL A 94 1.95 -1.84 11.12
C VAL A 94 2.05 -3.34 11.43
N LEU A 95 3.27 -3.88 11.53
CA LEU A 95 3.50 -5.29 11.87
C LEU A 95 3.51 -5.59 13.38
N ALA A 96 3.83 -4.61 14.24
CA ALA A 96 3.97 -4.82 15.68
C ALA A 96 2.74 -5.48 16.35
N PRO A 97 1.49 -5.11 16.02
CA PRO A 97 0.29 -5.75 16.58
C PRO A 97 0.18 -7.24 16.24
N TYR A 98 0.55 -7.63 15.01
CA TYR A 98 0.51 -9.03 14.57
C TYR A 98 1.62 -9.87 15.22
N LEU A 99 2.69 -9.23 15.66
CA LEU A 99 3.82 -9.88 16.34
C LEU A 99 3.64 -10.02 17.85
N LYS A 100 2.76 -9.25 18.50
CA LYS A 100 2.61 -9.29 19.97
C LYS A 100 1.84 -10.51 20.48
N ASN A 101 1.01 -11.14 19.65
CA ASN A 101 0.14 -12.25 20.03
C ASN A 101 0.70 -13.60 19.54
N GLU A 102 1.86 -13.99 20.07
CA GLU A 102 2.59 -15.22 19.68
C GLU A 102 1.88 -16.53 20.08
N THR A 103 0.84 -16.46 20.93
CA THR A 103 0.20 -17.63 21.57
C THR A 103 -1.07 -18.13 20.91
N GLN A 104 -1.49 -17.53 19.81
CA GLN A 104 -2.76 -17.86 19.20
C GLN A 104 -2.44 -18.39 17.79
N ALA A 105 -2.77 -19.67 17.56
CA ALA A 105 -2.51 -20.39 16.32
C ALA A 105 -3.35 -19.81 15.17
N TRP A 106 -2.98 -18.62 14.70
CA TRP A 106 -3.64 -17.98 13.57
C TRP A 106 -2.98 -18.52 12.30
N ALA A 107 -3.70 -19.39 11.61
CA ALA A 107 -3.38 -19.74 10.23
C ALA A 107 -3.80 -18.58 9.30
N GLU A 108 -3.26 -17.38 9.52
CA GLU A 108 -3.63 -16.15 8.83
C GLU A 108 -2.42 -15.54 8.10
N ALA A 109 -2.57 -15.25 6.82
CA ALA A 109 -1.58 -14.51 6.07
C ALA A 109 -1.70 -13.01 6.39
N VAL A 110 -0.58 -12.29 6.37
CA VAL A 110 -0.59 -10.82 6.45
C VAL A 110 0.00 -10.29 5.15
N MET A 111 -0.82 -9.52 4.44
CA MET A 111 -0.35 -8.81 3.26
C MET A 111 0.12 -7.43 3.68
N VAL A 112 1.25 -7.01 3.13
CA VAL A 112 1.84 -5.70 3.41
C VAL A 112 2.23 -4.99 2.14
N SER A 113 2.19 -3.67 2.18
CA SER A 113 2.75 -2.80 1.14
C SER A 113 3.39 -1.58 1.79
N LEU A 114 4.38 -0.99 1.13
CA LEU A 114 5.02 0.24 1.57
C LEU A 114 5.38 1.13 0.40
N ALA A 115 5.48 2.42 0.67
CA ALA A 115 5.94 3.42 -0.27
C ALA A 115 6.66 4.54 0.49
N HIS A 116 7.36 5.39 -0.26
CA HIS A 116 7.92 6.63 0.27
C HIS A 116 8.04 7.65 -0.84
N CYS A 117 7.95 8.90 -0.45
CA CYS A 117 8.20 10.06 -1.27
C CYS A 117 8.98 11.10 -0.44
N PRO A 118 9.44 12.21 -1.02
CA PRO A 118 10.07 13.29 -0.24
C PRO A 118 9.25 13.65 1.01
N GLY A 119 9.91 13.66 2.16
CA GLY A 119 9.30 14.04 3.44
C GLY A 119 8.47 12.95 4.14
N LYS A 120 8.08 11.84 3.49
CA LYS A 120 7.18 10.86 4.11
C LYS A 120 7.35 9.42 3.61
N GLY A 121 7.31 8.47 4.54
CA GLY A 121 7.17 7.05 4.30
C GLY A 121 5.81 6.54 4.78
N VAL A 122 5.29 5.51 4.12
CA VAL A 122 4.02 4.87 4.45
C VAL A 122 4.16 3.36 4.36
N ALA A 123 3.47 2.65 5.25
CA ALA A 123 3.26 1.22 5.13
C ALA A 123 1.82 0.86 5.50
N THR A 124 1.33 -0.22 4.92
CA THR A 124 0.02 -0.78 5.24
C THR A 124 0.11 -2.29 5.46
N ALA A 125 -0.77 -2.80 6.31
CA ALA A 125 -0.91 -4.22 6.60
C ALA A 125 -2.39 -4.61 6.73
N ILE A 126 -2.74 -5.76 6.17
CA ILE A 126 -4.07 -6.36 6.27
C ILE A 126 -3.94 -7.84 6.64
N ARG A 127 -4.81 -8.28 7.54
CA ARG A 127 -4.96 -9.69 7.92
C ARG A 127 -5.85 -10.41 6.91
N VAL A 128 -5.44 -11.61 6.52
CA VAL A 128 -6.18 -12.47 5.60
C VAL A 128 -6.40 -13.81 6.27
N SER A 129 -7.66 -14.11 6.60
CA SER A 129 -8.03 -15.40 7.14
C SER A 129 -7.83 -16.51 6.10
N ARG A 130 -7.52 -17.74 6.52
CA ARG A 130 -7.37 -18.89 5.60
C ARG A 130 -8.62 -19.13 4.73
N GLY A 131 -9.81 -18.79 5.22
CA GLY A 131 -11.08 -18.87 4.48
C GLY A 131 -11.31 -17.73 3.48
N ASP A 132 -10.59 -16.62 3.62
CA ASP A 132 -10.62 -15.46 2.71
C ASP A 132 -9.55 -15.52 1.61
N ALA A 133 -8.59 -16.44 1.74
CA ALA A 133 -7.46 -16.60 0.84
C ALA A 133 -7.80 -16.79 -0.65
N PRO A 134 -8.96 -17.35 -1.08
CA PRO A 134 -9.27 -17.39 -2.51
C PRO A 134 -9.76 -16.06 -3.08
N ARG A 135 -9.98 -15.01 -2.27
CA ARG A 135 -10.61 -13.76 -2.72
C ARG A 135 -9.67 -12.57 -2.80
N LEU A 136 -8.72 -12.41 -1.86
CA LEU A 136 -7.79 -11.28 -1.87
C LEU A 136 -6.40 -11.69 -2.40
N ALA A 137 -5.98 -11.11 -3.52
CA ALA A 137 -4.70 -11.39 -4.17
C ALA A 137 -3.55 -10.49 -3.70
N GLY A 138 -3.84 -9.31 -3.14
CA GLY A 138 -2.80 -8.39 -2.69
C GLY A 138 -3.29 -7.05 -2.18
N ILE A 139 -2.35 -6.32 -1.57
CA ILE A 139 -2.51 -4.95 -1.08
C ILE A 139 -1.40 -4.07 -1.65
N GLY A 140 -1.71 -2.82 -1.95
CA GLY A 140 -0.78 -1.84 -2.48
C GLY A 140 -1.02 -0.47 -1.86
N VAL A 141 0.04 0.23 -1.49
CA VAL A 141 -0.03 1.64 -1.07
C VAL A 141 0.94 2.47 -1.90
N ASP A 142 0.51 3.67 -2.28
CA ASP A 142 1.40 4.66 -2.86
C ASP A 142 1.14 6.05 -2.27
N ILE A 143 2.17 6.89 -2.27
CA ILE A 143 2.14 8.23 -1.69
C ILE A 143 2.98 9.18 -2.53
N GLU A 144 2.45 10.37 -2.78
CA GLU A 144 3.19 11.46 -3.42
C GLU A 144 2.86 12.81 -2.77
N PRO A 145 3.81 13.78 -2.76
CA PRO A 145 3.51 15.15 -2.33
C PRO A 145 2.48 15.77 -3.28
N GLU A 146 1.50 16.49 -2.74
CA GLU A 146 0.42 17.12 -3.52
C GLU A 146 0.94 18.08 -4.60
N LEU A 147 2.07 18.73 -4.34
CA LEU A 147 2.73 19.64 -5.28
C LEU A 147 3.50 18.92 -6.41
N ARG A 148 3.57 17.59 -6.41
CA ARG A 148 4.25 16.83 -7.46
C ARG A 148 3.52 17.00 -8.78
N THR A 149 4.24 17.50 -9.79
CA THR A 149 3.70 17.56 -11.15
C THR A 149 3.87 16.22 -11.86
N VAL A 150 2.76 15.68 -12.38
CA VAL A 150 2.79 14.57 -13.35
C VAL A 150 2.67 15.17 -14.75
N SER A 151 3.72 15.02 -15.56
CA SER A 151 3.71 15.59 -16.92
C SER A 151 2.64 14.94 -17.80
N ARG A 152 2.08 15.72 -18.72
CA ARG A 152 1.09 15.23 -19.69
C ARG A 152 1.59 14.00 -20.49
N LYS A 153 2.86 14.00 -20.90
CA LYS A 153 3.48 12.87 -21.60
C LYS A 153 3.47 11.58 -20.76
N VAL A 154 3.64 11.70 -19.44
CA VAL A 154 3.57 10.56 -18.53
C VAL A 154 2.13 10.06 -18.43
N LEU A 155 1.15 10.96 -18.30
CA LEU A 155 -0.27 10.57 -18.27
C LEU A 155 -0.70 9.86 -19.54
N GLU A 156 -0.32 10.39 -20.70
CA GLU A 156 -0.62 9.79 -22.00
C GLU A 156 -0.04 8.37 -22.11
N ARG A 157 1.15 8.12 -21.54
CA ARG A 157 1.77 6.79 -21.52
C ARG A 157 1.10 5.78 -20.61
N ILE A 158 0.44 6.23 -19.54
CA ILE A 158 -0.19 5.33 -18.55
C ILE A 158 -1.70 5.21 -18.77
N ARG A 159 -2.25 5.91 -19.77
CA ARG A 159 -3.68 5.90 -20.08
C ARG A 159 -4.08 4.60 -20.78
N THR A 160 -5.31 4.19 -20.55
CA THR A 160 -6.01 3.11 -21.27
C THR A 160 -7.28 3.67 -21.92
N ASP A 161 -7.77 3.00 -22.95
CA ASP A 161 -9.02 3.41 -23.63
C ASP A 161 -10.24 3.28 -22.71
N ASP A 162 -10.16 2.39 -21.72
CA ASP A 162 -11.21 2.14 -20.72
C ASP A 162 -11.18 3.11 -19.53
N ASP A 163 -10.19 4.00 -19.46
CA ASP A 163 -10.07 4.97 -18.37
C ASP A 163 -11.25 5.95 -18.36
N ARG A 164 -11.92 6.00 -17.20
CA ARG A 164 -12.94 6.99 -16.85
C ARG A 164 -12.50 7.69 -15.57
N PHE A 165 -11.63 8.68 -15.74
CA PHE A 165 -11.00 9.40 -14.62
C PHE A 165 -11.98 10.21 -13.77
N GLY A 166 -13.15 10.58 -14.30
CA GLY A 166 -14.15 11.34 -13.55
C GLY A 166 -13.54 12.62 -12.94
N PRO A 167 -13.63 12.82 -11.61
CA PRO A 167 -13.09 14.01 -10.93
C PRO A 167 -11.59 13.94 -10.63
N LEU A 168 -10.91 12.84 -10.95
CA LEU A 168 -9.50 12.64 -10.59
C LEU A 168 -8.58 13.61 -11.32
N ASN A 169 -7.67 14.22 -10.58
CA ASN A 169 -6.53 14.92 -11.14
C ASN A 169 -5.41 13.94 -11.55
N SER A 170 -4.45 14.45 -12.33
CA SER A 170 -3.31 13.70 -12.87
C SER A 170 -2.48 12.95 -11.82
N LEU A 171 -2.27 13.55 -10.65
CA LEU A 171 -1.48 12.96 -9.58
C LEU A 171 -2.26 11.83 -8.91
N GLU A 172 -3.56 12.01 -8.68
CA GLU A 172 -4.41 10.96 -8.11
C GLU A 172 -4.50 9.74 -9.03
N VAL A 173 -4.61 9.95 -10.36
CA VAL A 173 -4.53 8.86 -11.35
C VAL A 173 -3.20 8.11 -11.22
N TRP A 174 -2.08 8.82 -11.17
CA TRP A 174 -0.75 8.23 -11.02
C TRP A 174 -0.64 7.37 -9.76
N VAL A 175 -0.96 7.95 -8.60
CA VAL A 175 -0.84 7.29 -7.29
C VAL A 175 -1.79 6.09 -7.19
N ALA A 176 -3.00 6.19 -7.74
CA ALA A 176 -3.95 5.08 -7.79
C ALA A 176 -3.45 3.90 -8.64
N LYS A 177 -2.89 4.17 -9.83
CA LYS A 177 -2.34 3.10 -10.69
C LYS A 177 -1.09 2.47 -10.07
N GLU A 178 -0.20 3.24 -9.45
CA GLU A 178 0.98 2.72 -8.72
C GLU A 178 0.56 1.82 -7.55
N ALA A 179 -0.45 2.22 -6.77
CA ALA A 179 -1.00 1.38 -5.71
C ALA A 179 -1.58 0.07 -6.28
N CYS A 180 -2.28 0.11 -7.41
CA CYS A 180 -2.78 -1.09 -8.09
C CYS A 180 -1.65 -2.01 -8.57
N ALA A 181 -0.61 -1.46 -9.19
CA ALA A 181 0.56 -2.23 -9.62
C ALA A 181 1.23 -2.95 -8.44
N LYS A 182 1.33 -2.30 -7.27
CA LYS A 182 1.84 -2.91 -6.04
C LYS A 182 0.89 -3.97 -5.47
N ALA A 183 -0.42 -3.78 -5.60
CA ALA A 183 -1.43 -4.75 -5.17
C ALA A 183 -1.47 -5.98 -6.08
N SER A 184 -1.08 -5.88 -7.35
CA SER A 184 -1.18 -6.98 -8.33
C SER A 184 -0.31 -8.21 -8.01
N PRO A 185 -0.85 -9.44 -8.05
CA PRO A 185 -0.07 -10.67 -7.83
C PRO A 185 1.02 -10.91 -8.87
N ARG A 186 0.94 -10.24 -10.03
CA ARG A 186 1.95 -10.26 -11.11
C ARG A 186 2.42 -8.84 -11.44
N PRO A 187 3.62 -8.66 -12.00
CA PRO A 187 4.01 -7.36 -12.55
C PRO A 187 2.98 -6.84 -13.55
N LEU A 188 2.62 -5.57 -13.43
CA LEU A 188 1.73 -4.85 -14.35
C LEU A 188 2.39 -3.54 -14.75
N ASN A 189 2.28 -3.18 -16.02
CA ASN A 189 2.50 -1.81 -16.45
C ASN A 189 1.28 -0.96 -16.04
N LEU A 190 1.51 0.32 -15.75
CA LEU A 190 0.41 1.23 -15.40
C LEU A 190 -0.60 1.39 -16.54
N SER A 191 -0.16 1.24 -17.79
CA SER A 191 -1.02 1.23 -18.99
C SER A 191 -1.88 -0.02 -19.14
N GLU A 192 -1.72 -1.03 -18.28
CA GLU A 192 -2.61 -2.20 -18.24
C GLU A 192 -3.75 -2.02 -17.23
N ILE A 193 -3.75 -0.92 -16.45
CA ILE A 193 -4.68 -0.70 -15.35
C ILE A 193 -5.66 0.39 -15.76
N ALA A 194 -6.90 0.01 -16.04
CA ALA A 194 -7.99 0.95 -16.30
C ALA A 194 -8.62 1.43 -14.99
N LEU A 195 -8.79 2.74 -14.80
CA LEU A 195 -9.46 3.34 -13.64
C LEU A 195 -10.86 3.83 -14.00
N LYS A 196 -11.83 3.54 -13.13
CA LYS A 196 -13.18 4.09 -13.15
C LYS A 196 -13.46 4.75 -11.82
N ALA A 197 -13.48 6.08 -11.81
CA ALA A 197 -13.78 6.88 -10.64
C ALA A 197 -15.25 7.30 -10.63
N TYR A 198 -15.93 7.11 -9.50
CA TYR A 198 -17.33 7.51 -9.31
C TYR A 198 -17.40 8.55 -8.21
N ALA A 199 -18.09 9.66 -8.45
CA ALA A 199 -18.30 10.69 -7.44
C ALA A 199 -19.21 10.17 -6.31
N GLY A 200 -18.71 10.18 -5.07
CA GLY A 200 -19.43 9.76 -3.86
C GLY A 200 -18.72 10.21 -2.58
N SER A 201 -19.49 10.51 -1.53
CA SER A 201 -19.13 11.21 -0.28
C SER A 201 -17.71 10.99 0.27
N ASN A 202 -17.01 12.10 0.58
CA ASN A 202 -15.77 12.31 1.37
C ASN A 202 -14.57 11.35 1.20
N ARG A 203 -14.68 10.30 0.40
CA ARG A 203 -13.62 9.34 0.08
C ARG A 203 -13.91 8.78 -1.31
N LEU A 204 -13.07 9.13 -2.28
CA LEU A 204 -13.27 8.64 -3.63
C LEU A 204 -12.85 7.16 -3.71
N ILE A 205 -13.84 6.29 -3.90
CA ILE A 205 -13.61 4.88 -4.21
C ILE A 205 -13.44 4.77 -5.72
N VAL A 206 -12.26 4.35 -6.13
CA VAL A 206 -11.93 4.09 -7.54
C VAL A 206 -11.97 2.58 -7.75
N GLN A 207 -12.70 2.14 -8.77
CA GLN A 207 -12.60 0.77 -9.25
C GLN A 207 -11.50 0.74 -10.30
N ALA A 208 -10.59 -0.21 -10.22
CA ALA A 208 -9.60 -0.42 -11.28
C ALA A 208 -9.68 -1.86 -11.80
N PHE A 209 -9.21 -2.06 -13.02
CA PHE A 209 -9.29 -3.33 -13.71
C PHE A 209 -8.00 -3.55 -14.49
N ALA A 210 -7.49 -4.78 -14.47
CA ALA A 210 -6.45 -5.28 -15.36
C ALA A 210 -6.82 -6.71 -15.80
N PRO A 211 -6.16 -7.29 -16.81
CA PRO A 211 -6.49 -8.65 -17.25
C PRO A 211 -6.41 -9.64 -16.08
N SER A 212 -7.56 -10.29 -15.80
CA SER A 212 -7.77 -11.26 -14.71
C SER A 212 -7.70 -10.70 -13.27
N ILE A 213 -7.75 -9.37 -13.07
CA ILE A 213 -7.62 -8.74 -11.74
C ILE A 213 -8.58 -7.55 -11.60
N ASP A 214 -9.40 -7.59 -10.55
CA ASP A 214 -10.21 -6.46 -10.10
C ASP A 214 -9.51 -5.74 -8.93
N PHE A 215 -9.55 -4.41 -8.93
CA PHE A 215 -9.04 -3.60 -7.84
C PHE A 215 -10.13 -2.76 -7.19
N ARG A 216 -10.07 -2.68 -5.87
CA ARG A 216 -10.72 -1.63 -5.08
C ARG A 216 -9.65 -0.67 -4.64
N VAL A 217 -9.83 0.62 -4.94
CA VAL A 217 -8.89 1.67 -4.58
C VAL A 217 -9.58 2.71 -3.72
N LEU A 218 -8.91 3.13 -2.66
CA LEU A 218 -9.31 4.20 -1.76
C LEU A 218 -8.27 5.31 -1.81
N LEU A 219 -8.69 6.52 -2.17
CA LEU A 219 -7.89 7.72 -1.99
C LEU A 219 -8.11 8.26 -0.56
N LEU A 220 -7.00 8.54 0.13
CA LEU A 220 -7.01 9.04 1.50
C LEU A 220 -6.65 10.52 1.52
N GLU A 221 -7.39 11.29 2.31
CA GLU A 221 -7.05 12.69 2.61
C GLU A 221 -5.90 12.71 3.62
N VAL A 222 -4.72 13.12 3.17
CA VAL A 222 -3.54 13.32 4.03
C VAL A 222 -2.98 14.71 3.75
N PRO A 223 -2.79 15.58 4.76
CA PRO A 223 -2.34 16.95 4.53
C PRO A 223 -1.04 16.99 3.71
N HIS A 224 -1.07 17.68 2.57
CA HIS A 224 0.05 17.86 1.62
C HIS A 224 0.48 16.60 0.84
N TYR A 225 -0.27 15.49 0.93
CA TYR A 225 0.06 14.25 0.24
C TYR A 225 -1.18 13.61 -0.41
N VAL A 226 -1.01 13.10 -1.61
CA VAL A 226 -1.98 12.19 -2.24
C VAL A 226 -1.58 10.77 -1.90
N VAL A 227 -2.49 10.00 -1.31
CA VAL A 227 -2.25 8.61 -0.90
C VAL A 227 -3.34 7.72 -1.47
N ALA A 228 -2.93 6.63 -2.13
CA ALA A 228 -3.85 5.60 -2.60
C ALA A 228 -3.56 4.27 -1.90
N LEU A 229 -4.64 3.58 -1.52
CA LEU A 229 -4.64 2.21 -1.03
C LEU A 229 -5.42 1.35 -2.01
N ALA A 230 -4.83 0.26 -2.50
CA ALA A 230 -5.46 -0.68 -3.39
C ALA A 230 -5.51 -2.09 -2.79
N LEU A 231 -6.64 -2.77 -3.00
CA LEU A 231 -6.80 -4.21 -2.79
C LEU A 231 -7.07 -4.87 -4.14
N SER A 232 -6.41 -5.99 -4.41
CA SER A 232 -6.60 -6.76 -5.65
C SER A 232 -7.33 -8.06 -5.37
N TYR A 233 -8.19 -8.45 -6.31
CA TYR A 233 -9.01 -9.65 -6.27
C TYR A 233 -8.83 -10.37 -7.61
N PRO A 234 -8.68 -11.71 -7.65
CA PRO A 234 -8.75 -12.42 -8.91
C PRO A 234 -10.12 -12.17 -9.55
N SER A 235 -10.15 -11.63 -10.77
CA SER A 235 -11.42 -11.56 -11.50
C SER A 235 -11.70 -12.95 -12.05
N HIS A 236 -12.79 -13.60 -11.66
CA HIS A 236 -13.17 -14.88 -12.27
C HIS A 236 -13.32 -14.68 -13.79
N PRO A 237 -12.77 -15.58 -14.64
CA PRO A 237 -13.03 -15.53 -16.08
C PRO A 237 -14.47 -15.92 -16.48
N TYR A 238 -15.42 -16.02 -15.53
CA TYR A 238 -16.79 -16.43 -15.81
C TYR A 238 -17.80 -15.51 -15.11
N ALA A 239 -18.07 -14.36 -15.73
CA ALA A 239 -19.44 -13.90 -15.85
C ALA A 239 -19.99 -14.46 -17.17
N VAL A 240 -20.17 -15.79 -17.23
CA VAL A 240 -21.14 -16.33 -18.18
C VAL A 240 -22.48 -15.88 -17.65
N VAL A 241 -23.09 -14.95 -18.38
CA VAL A 241 -24.53 -14.77 -18.34
C VAL A 241 -25.11 -16.13 -18.72
N SER A 242 -25.49 -16.93 -17.73
CA SER A 242 -26.55 -17.91 -17.95
C SER A 242 -27.81 -17.09 -18.09
N GLY A 243 -28.12 -16.74 -19.33
CA GLY A 243 -29.47 -16.35 -19.69
C GLY A 243 -30.30 -17.62 -19.64
N ASP A 244 -31.08 -17.76 -18.58
CA ASP A 244 -32.40 -18.38 -18.71
C ASP A 244 -33.31 -17.45 -19.52
#